data_AF-A0A3N1WR15-F1
#
_entry.id   AF-A0A3N1WR15-F1
#
_cell.length_a   1.000
_cell.length_b   1.000
_cell.length_c   1.000
_cell.angle_alpha   90.00
_cell.angle_beta   90.00
_cell.angle_gamma   90.00
#
_symmetry.space_group_name_H-M   'P 1'
#
loop_
_entity.id
_entity.type
_entity.pdbx_description
1 polymer ?
#
loop_
_entity_poly.entity_id
_entity_poly.type
_entity_poly.pdbx_seq_one_letter_code
_entity_poly.pdbx_strand_id
1 'polypeptide(L)'
;MTVREPAPGRLAEVWGDTVDLRHLAWAIAIGIGISLLGFYLASQWLATVVASKQLAHAYAMLAGLAGCISAGVICARLFAPKREVTELDVSTDPQWRQEVLDELAQQPGGLGSVDDLPPSVVQELKELKLYELFTHPKRPDGV
;
A
#
# COMPACT_ATOMS: atom_id res chain seq x y z
N MET A 1 19.10 -6.36 -13.05
CA MET A 1 17.82 -6.85 -12.47
C MET A 1 16.74 -6.58 -13.50
N THR A 2 16.10 -7.62 -14.04
CA THR A 2 15.05 -7.46 -15.05
C THR A 2 13.71 -7.18 -14.37
N VAL A 3 13.25 -5.94 -14.46
CA VAL A 3 11.89 -5.56 -14.06
C VAL A 3 10.93 -6.24 -15.03
N ARG A 4 10.22 -7.26 -14.55
CA ARG A 4 9.18 -7.95 -15.33
C ARG A 4 7.91 -7.13 -15.21
N GLU A 5 7.54 -6.39 -16.25
CA GLU A 5 6.23 -5.75 -16.31
C GLU A 5 5.12 -6.81 -16.17
N PRO A 6 4.14 -6.61 -15.25
CA PRO A 6 3.05 -7.55 -15.10
C PRO A 6 2.14 -7.49 -16.33
N ALA A 7 1.80 -8.66 -16.87
CA ALA A 7 0.92 -8.79 -18.02
C ALA A 7 -0.44 -8.07 -17.79
N PRO A 8 -1.02 -7.42 -18.82
CA PRO A 8 -2.26 -6.67 -18.71
C PRO A 8 -3.40 -7.57 -18.21
N GLY A 9 -4.08 -7.16 -17.13
CA GLY A 9 -5.19 -7.90 -16.50
C GLY A 9 -4.83 -8.68 -15.22
N ARG A 10 -3.61 -8.54 -14.68
CA ARG A 10 -3.18 -9.24 -13.47
C ARG A 10 -3.51 -8.52 -12.16
N LEU A 11 -3.66 -7.20 -12.19
CA LEU A 11 -3.93 -6.35 -11.03
C LEU A 11 -5.33 -5.73 -11.16
N ALA A 12 -6.07 -5.67 -10.05
CA ALA A 12 -7.38 -5.04 -9.96
C ALA A 12 -7.48 -4.21 -8.67
N GLU A 13 -8.23 -3.12 -8.72
CA GLU A 13 -8.51 -2.31 -7.54
C GLU A 13 -9.72 -2.89 -6.80
N VAL A 14 -9.52 -3.24 -5.54
CA VAL A 14 -10.54 -3.82 -4.66
C VAL A 14 -10.49 -3.04 -3.35
N TRP A 15 -11.59 -2.36 -3.00
CA TRP A 15 -11.70 -1.58 -1.76
C TRP A 15 -10.57 -0.54 -1.59
N GLY A 16 -10.16 0.12 -2.68
CA GLY A 16 -9.10 1.14 -2.67
C GLY A 16 -7.68 0.58 -2.55
N ASP A 17 -7.49 -0.73 -2.63
CA ASP A 17 -6.17 -1.38 -2.69
C ASP A 17 -5.98 -2.11 -4.02
N THR A 18 -4.74 -2.11 -4.53
CA THR A 18 -4.40 -2.80 -5.79
C THR A 18 -3.96 -4.22 -5.49
N VAL A 19 -4.79 -5.18 -5.87
CA VAL A 19 -4.58 -6.60 -5.58
C VAL A 19 -4.33 -7.41 -6.87
N ASP A 20 -3.49 -8.43 -6.78
CA ASP A 20 -3.32 -9.40 -7.86
C ASP A 20 -4.46 -10.43 -7.81
N LEU A 21 -5.25 -10.50 -8.88
CA LEU A 21 -6.46 -11.34 -8.97
C LEU A 21 -6.16 -12.82 -8.73
N ARG A 22 -4.97 -13.31 -9.10
CA ARG A 22 -4.60 -14.72 -8.90
C ARG A 22 -4.31 -15.02 -7.44
N HIS A 23 -3.62 -14.12 -6.75
CA HIS A 23 -3.36 -14.28 -5.31
C HIS A 23 -4.64 -14.13 -4.51
N LEU A 24 -5.54 -13.22 -4.93
CA LEU A 24 -6.88 -13.11 -4.34
C LEU A 24 -7.68 -14.40 -4.50
N ALA A 25 -7.72 -14.97 -5.71
CA ALA A 25 -8.40 -16.25 -5.95
C ALA A 25 -7.83 -17.39 -5.10
N TRP A 26 -6.50 -17.48 -4.99
CA TRP A 26 -5.85 -18.45 -4.11
C TRP A 26 -6.16 -18.22 -2.62
N ALA A 27 -6.19 -16.97 -2.17
CA ALA A 27 -6.54 -16.63 -0.79
C ALA A 27 -7.98 -17.07 -0.46
N ILE A 28 -8.93 -16.84 -1.37
CA ILE A 28 -10.32 -17.30 -1.22
C ILE A 28 -10.37 -18.83 -1.14
N ALA A 29 -9.69 -19.52 -2.06
CA ALA A 29 -9.67 -20.99 -2.08
C ALA A 29 -9.08 -21.58 -0.79
N ILE A 30 -7.97 -21.01 -0.29
CA ILE A 30 -7.35 -21.41 0.97
C ILE A 30 -8.30 -21.14 2.15
N GLY A 31 -8.95 -19.98 2.17
CA GLY A 31 -9.96 -19.64 3.18
C GLY A 31 -11.09 -20.66 3.24
N ILE A 32 -11.72 -20.94 2.10
CA ILE A 32 -12.80 -21.93 2.00
C ILE A 32 -12.30 -23.31 2.45
N GLY A 33 -11.13 -23.74 1.96
CA GLY A 33 -10.56 -25.04 2.27
C GLY A 33 -10.29 -25.22 3.77
N ILE A 34 -9.60 -24.27 4.40
CA ILE A 34 -9.26 -24.35 5.83
C ILE A 34 -10.50 -24.28 6.71
N SER A 35 -11.47 -23.41 6.39
CA SER A 35 -12.66 -23.24 7.20
C SER A 35 -13.59 -24.45 7.11
N LEU A 36 -13.81 -25.01 5.92
CA LEU A 36 -14.61 -26.23 5.75
C LEU A 36 -13.93 -27.43 6.37
N LEU A 37 -12.61 -27.57 6.20
CA LEU A 37 -11.86 -28.66 6.81
C LEU A 37 -11.88 -28.57 8.34
N GLY A 38 -11.67 -27.37 8.89
CA GLY A 38 -11.76 -27.11 10.32
C GLY A 38 -13.13 -27.43 10.89
N PHE A 39 -14.20 -26.98 10.22
CA PHE A 39 -15.57 -27.31 10.62
C PHE A 39 -15.84 -28.82 10.56
N TYR A 40 -15.47 -29.49 9.47
CA TYR A 40 -15.78 -30.90 9.27
C TYR A 40 -15.03 -31.79 10.28
N LEU A 41 -13.72 -31.56 10.44
CA LEU A 41 -12.90 -32.29 11.41
C LEU A 41 -13.39 -32.05 12.85
N ALA A 42 -13.70 -30.80 13.20
CA ALA A 42 -14.25 -30.48 14.51
C ALA A 42 -15.63 -31.13 14.71
N SER A 43 -16.50 -31.12 13.72
CA SER A 43 -17.82 -31.74 13.81
C SER A 43 -17.74 -33.25 14.03
N GLN A 44 -16.86 -33.95 13.31
CA GLN A 44 -16.66 -35.39 13.48
C GLN A 44 -16.06 -35.71 14.85
N TRP A 45 -15.06 -34.93 15.26
CA TRP A 45 -14.41 -35.14 16.56
C TRP A 45 -15.34 -34.81 17.73
N LEU A 46 -16.08 -33.70 17.69
CA LEU A 46 -17.00 -33.35 18.77
C LEU A 46 -18.22 -34.25 18.83
N ALA A 47 -18.64 -34.84 17.71
CA ALA A 47 -19.71 -35.84 17.72
C ALA A 47 -19.34 -37.11 18.51
N THR A 48 -18.06 -37.39 18.72
CA THR A 48 -17.61 -38.52 19.56
C THR A 48 -17.41 -38.15 21.03
N VAL A 49 -17.25 -36.86 21.34
CA VAL A 49 -16.93 -36.36 22.70
C VAL A 49 -18.17 -35.76 23.39
N VAL A 50 -19.08 -35.14 22.64
CA VAL A 50 -20.20 -34.37 23.20
C VAL A 50 -21.50 -35.18 23.10
N ALA A 51 -22.20 -35.31 24.24
CA ALA A 51 -23.43 -36.08 24.34
C ALA A 51 -24.60 -35.52 23.51
N SER A 52 -24.62 -34.21 23.23
CA SER A 52 -25.67 -33.59 22.42
C SER A 52 -25.15 -33.14 21.04
N LYS A 53 -25.86 -33.55 19.99
CA LYS A 53 -25.54 -33.18 18.60
C LYS A 53 -25.60 -31.67 18.37
N GLN A 54 -26.47 -30.97 19.09
CA GLN A 54 -26.65 -29.53 18.95
C GLN A 54 -25.46 -28.74 19.52
N LEU A 55 -24.90 -29.15 20.67
CA LEU A 55 -23.67 -28.55 21.20
C LEU A 55 -22.47 -28.85 20.31
N ALA A 56 -22.34 -30.10 19.84
CA ALA A 56 -21.28 -30.48 18.91
C ALA A 56 -21.27 -29.60 17.65
N HIS A 57 -22.45 -29.33 17.08
CA HIS A 57 -22.58 -28.46 15.91
C HIS A 57 -22.22 -27.00 16.20
N ALA A 58 -22.69 -26.44 17.33
CA ALA A 58 -22.38 -25.07 17.72
C ALA A 58 -20.87 -24.85 17.91
N TYR A 59 -20.19 -25.77 18.59
CA TYR A 59 -18.74 -25.71 18.75
C TYR A 59 -17.98 -25.97 17.45
N ALA A 60 -18.50 -26.81 16.55
CA ALA A 60 -17.90 -26.99 15.22
C ALA A 60 -17.95 -25.69 14.40
N MET A 61 -19.01 -24.89 14.49
CA MET A 61 -19.08 -23.58 13.85
C MET A 61 -18.00 -22.62 14.39
N LEU A 62 -17.74 -22.63 15.70
CA LEU A 62 -16.65 -21.86 16.30
C LEU A 62 -15.28 -22.33 15.79
N ALA A 63 -15.08 -23.64 15.62
CA ALA A 63 -13.86 -24.17 15.02
C ALA A 63 -13.69 -23.75 13.55
N GLY A 64 -14.78 -23.71 12.78
CA GLY A 64 -14.78 -23.17 11.42
C GLY A 64 -14.37 -21.68 11.37
N LEU A 65 -14.87 -20.88 12.32
CA LEU A 65 -14.47 -19.46 12.46
C LEU A 65 -12.99 -19.31 12.82
N ALA A 66 -12.47 -20.13 13.73
CA ALA A 66 -11.04 -20.17 14.04
C ALA A 66 -10.20 -20.56 12.80
N GLY A 67 -10.75 -21.44 11.95
CA GLY A 67 -10.22 -21.77 10.64
C GLY A 67 -10.11 -20.54 9.72
N CYS A 68 -11.18 -19.73 9.63
CA CYS A 68 -11.15 -18.48 8.85
C CYS A 68 -10.04 -17.54 9.31
N ILE A 69 -9.88 -17.36 10.63
CA ILE A 69 -8.84 -16.48 11.20
C ILE A 69 -7.45 -17.02 10.84
N SER A 70 -7.24 -18.32 10.99
CA SER A 70 -5.97 -18.99 10.66
C SER A 70 -5.64 -18.84 9.18
N ALA A 71 -6.63 -19.01 8.30
CA ALA A 71 -6.48 -18.80 6.86
C ALA A 71 -6.11 -17.34 6.54
N GLY A 72 -6.72 -16.36 7.21
CA GLY A 72 -6.35 -14.96 7.08
C GLY A 72 -4.88 -14.70 7.44
N VAL A 73 -4.40 -15.28 8.54
CA VAL A 73 -2.98 -15.18 8.94
C VAL A 73 -2.05 -15.84 7.92
N ILE A 74 -2.43 -17.02 7.40
CA ILE A 74 -1.67 -17.74 6.38
C ILE A 74 -1.59 -16.92 5.10
N CYS A 75 -2.72 -16.40 4.61
CA CYS A 75 -2.79 -15.56 3.42
C CYS A 75 -1.99 -14.26 3.59
N ALA A 76 -2.05 -13.62 4.76
CA ALA A 76 -1.26 -12.43 5.05
C ALA A 76 0.26 -12.69 5.01
N ARG A 77 0.70 -13.92 5.37
CA ARG A 77 2.12 -14.32 5.32
C ARG A 77 2.56 -14.76 3.93
N LEU A 78 1.72 -15.48 3.19
CA LEU A 78 2.01 -15.95 1.83
C LEU A 78 1.93 -14.84 0.79
N PHE A 79 1.03 -13.88 0.99
CA PHE A 79 0.78 -12.76 0.08
C PHE A 79 1.14 -11.45 0.78
N ALA A 80 2.41 -11.31 1.18
CA ALA A 80 2.90 -10.09 1.80
C ALA A 80 2.61 -8.87 0.90
N PRO A 81 2.32 -7.67 1.48
CA PRO A 81 2.00 -6.48 0.72
C PRO A 81 3.15 -6.17 -0.25
N LYS A 82 2.89 -6.26 -1.55
CA LYS A 82 3.87 -5.98 -2.61
C LYS A 82 3.97 -4.49 -2.93
N ARG A 83 3.36 -3.65 -2.10
CA ARG A 83 3.34 -2.20 -2.27
C ARG A 83 4.72 -1.66 -1.91
N GLU A 84 5.57 -1.51 -2.92
CA GLU A 84 6.64 -0.54 -2.86
C GLU A 84 5.94 0.83 -2.94
N VAL A 85 5.83 1.53 -1.81
CA VAL A 85 5.36 2.93 -1.81
C VAL A 85 6.52 3.74 -2.35
N THR A 86 6.60 3.81 -3.68
CA THR A 86 7.60 4.60 -4.37
C THR A 86 7.16 6.07 -4.37
N GLU A 87 7.10 6.69 -3.20
CA GLU A 87 7.10 8.16 -3.10
C GLU A 87 8.49 8.75 -3.42
N LEU A 88 9.52 7.89 -3.55
CA LEU A 88 10.93 8.29 -3.59
C LEU A 88 11.58 8.40 -4.98
N ASP A 89 11.00 7.87 -6.06
CA ASP A 89 11.82 7.62 -7.27
C ASP A 89 11.60 8.61 -8.42
N VAL A 90 10.51 9.38 -8.42
CA VAL A 90 10.31 10.46 -9.42
C VAL A 90 10.80 11.81 -8.89
N SER A 91 10.64 12.08 -7.60
CA SER A 91 10.97 13.36 -6.95
C SER A 91 12.43 13.49 -6.53
N THR A 92 13.20 12.40 -6.44
CA THR A 92 14.60 12.45 -6.00
C THR A 92 15.59 12.58 -7.16
N ASP A 93 15.23 12.17 -8.38
CA ASP A 93 16.11 12.29 -9.56
C ASP A 93 16.47 13.77 -9.82
N PRO A 94 17.74 14.17 -9.63
CA PRO A 94 18.18 15.54 -9.86
C PRO A 94 18.00 15.97 -11.32
N GLN A 95 18.05 15.04 -12.28
CA GLN A 95 17.93 15.35 -13.71
C GLN A 95 16.47 15.62 -14.09
N TRP A 96 15.55 14.76 -13.64
CA TRP A 96 14.10 14.97 -13.86
C TRP A 96 13.62 16.26 -13.20
N ARG A 97 14.06 16.54 -11.97
CA ARG A 97 13.73 17.81 -11.29
C ARG A 97 14.22 19.01 -12.09
N GLN A 98 15.41 18.95 -12.65
CA GLN A 98 15.95 20.04 -13.45
C GLN A 98 15.14 20.25 -14.74
N GLU A 99 14.77 19.16 -15.41
CA GLU A 99 13.94 19.20 -16.62
C GLU A 99 12.57 19.85 -16.36
N VAL A 100 11.92 19.49 -15.25
CA VAL A 100 10.63 20.09 -14.85
C VAL A 100 10.78 21.57 -14.51
N LEU A 101 11.86 21.97 -13.82
CA LEU A 101 12.14 23.38 -13.53
C LEU A 101 12.40 24.19 -14.81
N ASP A 102 13.11 23.61 -15.77
CA ASP A 102 13.39 24.23 -17.06
C ASP A 102 12.12 24.35 -17.92
N GLU A 103 11.20 23.38 -17.83
CA GLU A 103 9.88 23.45 -18.47
C GLU A 103 9.01 24.55 -17.84
N LEU A 104 8.95 24.62 -16.51
CA LEU A 104 8.21 25.66 -15.78
C LEU A 104 8.77 27.06 -16.06
N ALA A 105 10.09 27.21 -16.20
CA ALA A 105 10.73 28.46 -16.56
C ALA A 105 10.34 28.97 -17.97
N GLN A 106 9.96 28.06 -18.89
CA GLN A 106 9.54 28.40 -20.24
C GLN A 106 8.05 28.78 -20.35
N GLN A 107 7.25 28.53 -19.30
CA GLN A 107 5.84 28.91 -19.28
C GLN A 107 5.68 30.44 -19.14
N PRO A 108 4.64 31.05 -19.74
CA PRO A 108 4.37 32.48 -19.59
C PRO A 108 4.15 32.85 -18.12
N GLY A 109 5.09 33.58 -17.53
CA GLY A 109 5.16 33.89 -16.09
C GLY A 109 6.47 33.45 -15.43
N GLY A 110 7.17 32.48 -16.01
CA GLY A 110 8.44 31.95 -15.51
C GLY A 110 8.36 31.42 -14.07
N LEU A 111 9.51 31.25 -13.43
CA LEU A 111 9.59 30.84 -12.01
C LEU A 111 9.37 32.01 -11.03
N GLY A 112 9.44 33.26 -11.52
CA GLY A 112 9.42 34.48 -10.69
C GLY A 112 10.69 34.68 -9.85
N SER A 113 10.86 35.87 -9.28
CA SER A 113 11.89 36.16 -8.28
C SER A 113 11.29 36.37 -6.90
N VAL A 114 12.07 36.08 -5.85
CA VAL A 114 11.73 36.45 -4.47
C VAL A 114 11.59 37.97 -4.33
N ASP A 115 12.25 38.74 -5.19
CA ASP A 115 12.18 40.21 -5.22
C ASP A 115 10.85 40.75 -5.75
N ASP A 116 10.08 39.91 -6.48
CA ASP A 116 8.77 40.28 -7.02
C ASP A 116 7.63 40.05 -6.01
N LEU A 117 7.95 39.51 -4.82
CA LEU A 117 6.97 39.21 -3.78
C LEU A 117 6.56 40.46 -3.00
N PRO A 118 5.27 40.61 -2.61
CA PRO A 118 4.83 41.69 -1.73
C PRO A 118 5.58 41.70 -0.39
N PRO A 119 5.81 42.88 0.23
CA PRO A 119 6.55 42.99 1.49
C PRO A 119 5.98 42.13 2.63
N SER A 120 4.66 41.93 2.66
CA SER A 120 4.00 41.06 3.65
C SER A 120 4.40 39.59 3.48
N VAL A 121 4.52 39.09 2.25
CA VAL A 121 4.89 37.70 1.96
C VAL A 121 6.38 37.46 2.25
N VAL A 122 7.24 38.44 1.95
CA VAL A 122 8.66 38.37 2.31
C VAL A 122 8.85 38.29 3.84
N GLN A 123 8.02 38.99 4.60
CA GLN A 123 8.05 38.93 6.06
C GLN A 123 7.62 37.56 6.57
N GLU A 124 6.54 36.97 6.04
CA GLU A 124 6.11 35.61 6.38
C GLU A 124 7.19 34.56 6.05
N LEU A 125 7.84 34.68 4.89
CA LEU A 125 8.96 33.79 4.52
C LEU A 125 10.16 33.90 5.47
N LYS A 126 10.44 35.10 5.99
CA LYS A 126 11.49 35.31 6.99
C LYS A 126 11.11 34.74 8.36
N GLU A 127 9.86 34.91 8.77
CA GLU A 127 9.33 34.35 10.02
C GLU A 127 9.34 32.82 10.01
N LEU A 128 9.00 32.21 8.88
CA LEU A 128 9.06 30.75 8.66
C LEU A 128 10.48 30.22 8.37
N LYS A 129 11.50 31.09 8.32
CA LYS A 129 12.89 30.75 7.95
C LYS A 129 13.03 30.09 6.57
N LEU A 130 12.08 30.35 5.67
CA LEU A 130 12.07 29.83 4.30
C LEU A 130 12.78 30.77 3.32
N TYR A 131 12.94 32.05 3.67
CA TYR A 131 13.54 33.06 2.79
C TYR A 131 14.88 32.61 2.19
N GLU A 132 15.78 32.10 3.03
CA GLU A 132 17.11 31.61 2.61
C GLU A 132 17.05 30.43 1.62
N LEU A 133 16.00 29.61 1.66
CA LEU A 133 15.84 28.47 0.74
C LEU A 133 15.52 28.92 -0.69
N PHE A 134 14.88 30.08 -0.84
CA PHE A 134 14.51 30.64 -2.13
C PHE A 134 15.54 31.67 -2.65
N THR A 135 16.33 32.30 -1.78
CA THR A 135 17.41 33.23 -2.18
C THR A 135 18.75 32.54 -2.41
N HIS A 136 19.02 31.45 -1.68
CA HIS A 136 20.16 30.58 -1.88
C HIS A 136 19.66 29.18 -2.23
N PRO A 137 19.22 28.93 -3.47
CA PRO A 137 18.92 27.57 -3.91
C PRO A 137 20.20 26.75 -3.77
N LYS A 138 20.26 25.94 -2.71
CA LYS A 138 21.39 25.06 -2.44
C LYS A 138 21.46 24.07 -3.60
N ARG A 139 22.43 24.26 -4.49
CA ARG A 139 22.78 23.24 -5.49
C ARG A 139 23.07 21.96 -4.71
N PRO A 140 22.41 20.82 -5.01
CA PRO A 140 22.70 19.59 -4.30
C PRO A 140 24.17 19.26 -4.53
N ASP A 141 24.92 19.27 -3.44
CA ASP A 141 26.31 18.85 -3.38
C ASP A 141 26.34 17.39 -3.89
N GLY A 142 26.98 17.17 -5.03
CA GLY A 142 27.06 15.84 -5.64
C GLY A 142 27.76 14.85 -4.71
N VAL A 143 27.01 13.83 -4.29
CA VAL A 143 27.49 12.50 -3.87
C VAL A 143 26.56 11.47 -4.49
#